data_AF-A0AAV6A434-F1
#
_entry.id   AF-A0AAV6A434-F1
#
_cell.length_a   1.000
_cell.length_b   1.000
_cell.length_c   1.000
_cell.angle_alpha   90.00
_cell.angle_beta   90.00
_cell.angle_gamma   90.00
#
_symmetry.space_group_name_H-M   'P 1'
#
loop_
_entity.id
_entity.type
_entity.pdbx_description
1 polymer ?
#
loop_
_entity_poly.entity_id
_entity_poly.type
_entity_poly.pdbx_seq_one_letter_code
_entity_poly.pdbx_strand_id
1 'polypeptide(L)' 'MKAPELLVACFALFGACLLWPLLAIANRPVLVLGVPALALYLFAVWAGIVVVLIVSAVRRRASEEDE' A
#
# COMPACT_ATOMS: atom_id res chain seq x y z
N MET A 1 17.06 4.19 -10.97
CA MET A 1 16.65 5.10 -9.87
C MET A 1 17.48 4.71 -8.65
N LYS A 2 18.16 5.67 -8.01
CA LYS A 2 19.00 5.37 -6.85
C LYS A 2 18.08 4.94 -5.70
N ALA A 3 18.50 3.94 -4.91
CA ALA A 3 17.76 3.44 -3.74
C ALA A 3 17.10 4.54 -2.87
N PRO A 4 17.77 5.66 -2.53
CA PRO A 4 17.15 6.74 -1.76
C PRO A 4 15.94 7.41 -2.45
N GLU A 5 15.98 7.58 -3.77
CA GLU A 5 14.88 8.21 -4.53
C GLU A 5 13.64 7.32 -4.52
N LEU A 6 13.82 6.00 -4.57
CA LEU A 6 12.74 5.02 -4.47
C LEU A 6 12.10 5.01 -3.08
N LEU A 7 12.92 5.10 -2.03
CA LEU A 7 12.44 5.21 -0.65
C LEU A 7 11.64 6.48 -0.43
N VAL A 8 12.11 7.63 -0.92
CA VAL A 8 11.39 8.90 -0.83
C VAL A 8 10.08 8.84 -1.60
N ALA A 9 10.06 8.27 -2.81
CA ALA A 9 8.84 8.08 -3.58
C ALA A 9 7.84 7.15 -2.89
N CYS A 10 8.30 6.03 -2.33
CA CYS A 10 7.46 5.12 -1.54
C CYS A 10 6.92 5.82 -0.29
N PHE A 11 7.73 6.57 0.44
CA PHE A 11 7.31 7.29 1.64
C PHE A 11 6.28 8.38 1.33
N ALA A 12 6.50 9.16 0.28
CA ALA A 12 5.56 10.17 -0.18
C ALA A 12 4.24 9.55 -0.67
N LEU A 13 4.31 8.44 -1.41
CA LEU A 13 3.12 7.69 -1.85
C LEU A 13 2.35 7.11 -0.67
N PHE A 14 3.04 6.54 0.31
CA PHE A 14 2.45 6.01 1.53
C PHE A 14 1.80 7.12 2.35
N GLY A 15 2.47 8.25 2.52
CA GLY A 15 1.93 9.45 3.17
C GLY A 15 0.70 9.98 2.46
N ALA A 16 0.72 10.09 1.13
CA ALA A 16 -0.43 10.54 0.35
C ALA A 16 -1.61 9.57 0.44
N CYS A 17 -1.35 8.26 0.41
CA CYS A 17 -2.39 7.24 0.54
C CYS A 17 -2.91 7.10 1.98
N LEU A 18 -2.11 7.34 3.01
CA LEU A 18 -2.58 7.16 4.39
C LEU A 18 -3.02 8.46 5.06
N LEU A 19 -2.33 9.59 4.91
CA LEU A 19 -2.76 10.81 5.61
C LEU A 19 -4.02 11.42 4.99
N TRP A 20 -4.04 11.58 3.66
CA TRP A 20 -5.12 12.32 3.01
C TRP A 20 -6.49 11.62 3.13
N PRO A 21 -6.62 10.31 2.84
CA PRO A 21 -7.91 9.62 2.95
C PRO A 21 -8.30 9.40 4.40
N LEU A 22 -7.35 9.19 5.30
CA LEU A 22 -7.65 8.99 6.72
C LEU A 22 -8.22 10.27 7.33
N LEU A 23 -7.70 11.45 6.95
CA LEU A 23 -8.24 12.74 7.37
C LEU A 23 -9.55 13.10 6.65
N ALA A 24 -9.66 12.82 5.35
CA ALA A 24 -10.83 13.21 4.55
C ALA A 24 -12.05 12.30 4.76
N ILE A 25 -11.85 10.99 4.94
CA ILE A 25 -12.93 10.01 5.14
C ILE A 25 -13.34 9.94 6.61
N ALA A 26 -12.44 10.12 7.58
CA ALA A 26 -12.84 10.12 8.99
C ALA A 26 -13.87 11.21 9.33
N ASN A 27 -13.89 12.31 8.56
CA ASN A 27 -14.85 13.39 8.74
C ASN A 27 -16.26 13.05 8.20
N ARG A 28 -16.46 11.90 7.54
CA ARG A 28 -17.74 11.50 6.94
C ARG A 28 -18.05 10.03 7.22
N PRO A 29 -19.22 9.69 7.80
CA PRO A 29 -19.61 8.30 8.03
C PRO A 29 -20.09 7.64 6.72
N VAL A 30 -19.18 7.46 5.75
CA VAL A 30 -19.48 6.78 4.49
C VAL A 30 -19.38 5.28 4.69
N LEU A 31 -20.50 4.59 4.47
CA LEU A 31 -20.61 3.13 4.54
C LEU A 31 -20.73 2.57 3.12
N VAL A 32 -19.97 1.51 2.83
CA VAL A 32 -20.08 0.70 1.61
C VAL A 32 -20.52 -0.68 2.04
N LEU A 33 -21.71 -1.13 1.62
CA LEU A 33 -22.32 -2.40 2.04
C LEU A 33 -22.38 -2.59 3.57
N GLY A 34 -22.55 -1.50 4.33
CA GLY A 34 -22.57 -1.53 5.80
C GLY A 34 -21.19 -1.50 6.46
N VAL A 35 -20.09 -1.50 5.69
CA VAL A 35 -18.72 -1.40 6.20
C VAL A 35 -18.19 0.04 6.03
N PRO A 36 -17.53 0.62 7.05
CA PRO A 36 -16.90 1.92 6.90
C PRO A 36 -15.93 1.95 5.72
N ALA A 37 -16.10 2.93 4.82
CA ALA A 37 -15.23 3.09 3.64
C ALA A 37 -13.76 3.24 4.03
N LEU A 38 -13.48 3.83 5.20
CA LEU A 38 -12.16 3.96 5.79
C LEU A 38 -11.49 2.59 6.02
N ALA A 39 -12.24 1.63 6.60
CA ALA A 39 -11.73 0.30 6.88
C ALA A 39 -11.41 -0.44 5.58
N LEU A 40 -12.33 -0.39 4.60
CA LEU A 40 -12.11 -1.00 3.28
C LEU A 40 -10.87 -0.43 2.60
N TYR A 41 -10.71 0.88 2.62
CA TYR A 41 -9.55 1.55 2.05
C TYR A 41 -8.24 1.09 2.70
N LEU A 42 -8.19 1.09 4.03
CA LEU A 42 -7.00 0.70 4.79
C LEU A 42 -6.59 -0.75 4.50
N PHE A 43 -7.56 -1.67 4.53
CA PHE A 43 -7.31 -3.08 4.24
C PHE A 43 -6.92 -3.33 2.78
N ALA A 44 -7.50 -2.60 1.83
CA ALA A 44 -7.13 -2.70 0.42
C ALA A 44 -5.69 -2.24 0.16
N VAL A 45 -5.29 -1.09 0.72
CA VAL A 45 -3.90 -0.59 0.62
C VAL A 45 -2.93 -1.58 1.26
N TRP A 46 -3.26 -2.07 2.46
CA TRP A 46 -2.45 -3.08 3.14
C TRP A 46 -2.29 -4.37 2.33
N ALA A 47 -3.38 -4.90 1.78
CA ALA A 47 -3.35 -6.08 0.93
C ALA A 47 -2.47 -5.85 -0.32
N GLY A 48 -2.56 -4.67 -0.94
CA GLY A 48 -1.70 -4.29 -2.06
C GLY A 48 -0.22 -4.32 -1.70
N ILE A 49 0.16 -3.80 -0.53
CA ILE A 49 1.55 -3.85 -0.03
C ILE A 49 2.01 -5.30 0.17
N VAL A 50 1.18 -6.13 0.82
CA VAL A 50 1.49 -7.55 1.05
C VAL A 50 1.70 -8.28 -0.28
N VAL A 51 0.84 -8.05 -1.27
CA VAL A 51 0.98 -8.64 -2.61
C VAL A 51 2.29 -8.21 -3.26
N VAL A 52 2.64 -6.93 -3.23
CA VAL A 52 3.92 -6.43 -3.79
C VAL A 52 5.12 -7.09 -3.09
N LEU A 53 5.06 -7.25 -1.77
CA LEU A 53 6.12 -7.92 -1.01
C LEU A 53 6.24 -9.41 -1.37
N ILE A 54 5.12 -10.13 -1.47
CA ILE A 54 5.13 -11.54 -1.89
C ILE A 54 5.71 -11.68 -3.29
N VAL A 55 5.24 -10.88 -4.25
CA VAL A 55 5.69 -10.97 -5.64
C VAL A 55 7.17 -10.59 -5.77
N SER A 56 7.65 -9.61 -5.00
CA SER A 56 9.07 -9.26 -4.99
C SER A 56 9.96 -10.34 -4.35
N ALA A 57 9.49 -11.00 -3.28
CA ALA A 57 10.19 -12.11 -2.65
C ALA A 57 10.27 -13.34 -3.57
N VAL A 58 9.17 -13.68 -4.26
CA VAL A 58 9.13 -14.77 -5.23
C VAL A 58 10.08 -14.50 -6.41
N ARG A 59 10.08 -13.26 -6.94
CA ARG A 59 10.99 -12.88 -8.02
C ARG A 59 12.46 -13.00 -7.65
N ARG A 60 12.84 -12.64 -6.41
CA ARG A 60 14.23 -12.77 -5.94
C ARG A 60 14.71 -14.22 -5.86
N ARG A 61 13.84 -15.14 -5.42
CA ARG A 61 14.19 -16.58 -5.37
C ARG A 61 14.39 -17.17 -6.76
N ALA A 62 13.51 -16.84 -7.71
CA ALA A 62 13.65 -17.32 -9.08
C ALA A 62 14.98 -16.87 -9.72
N SER A 63 15.44 -15.64 -9.44
CA SER A 63 16.74 -15.17 -9.93
C SER A 63 17.95 -15.84 -9.25
N GLU A 64 17.80 -16.40 -8.05
CA GLU A 64 18.88 -17.12 -7.35
C GLU A 64 19.00 -18.59 -7.79
N GLU A 65 17.95 -19.19 -8.35
CA GLU A 65 17.95 -20.59 -8.85
C GLU A 65 18.46 -20.71 -10.30
N ASP A 66 18.46 -19.62 -11.06
CA ASP A 66 18.95 -19.55 -12.45
C ASP A 66 20.47 -19.24 -12.55
N GLU A 67 21.15 -18.96 -11.44
CA GLU A 67 22.62 -18.70 -11.33
C GLU A 67 23.38 -19.91 -10.76
#